data_AF-A0A9J7K4M3-F1
#
_entry.id   AF-A0A9J7K4M3-F1
#
_cell.length_a   1.000
_cell.length_b   1.000
_cell.length_c   1.000
_cell.angle_alpha   90.00
_cell.angle_beta   90.00
_cell.angle_gamma   90.00
#
_symmetry.space_group_name_H-M   'P 1'
#
loop_
_entity.id
_entity.type
_entity.pdbx_description
1 polymer ?
#
loop_
_entity_poly.entity_id
_entity_poly.type
_entity_poly.pdbx_seq_one_letter_code
_entity_poly.pdbx_strand_id
1 'polypeptide(L)'
;MNRRSRPTPSRFMVCIMSGACTAPALFLLLGCSALALGVGSGSPEHRDAEYYVAAVYEHRSVLSPNPLELSSRQKALELMKQNLDVYEQQVMAAAQKGVQIIVFPEDGIHGFNFTRTSIYPFLDFMPSPSLVKWNPCLEPFRFNDTEAYYSFILEDSLPN
;
A
#
# COMPACT_ATOMS: atom_id res chain seq x y z
N MET A 1 23.47 -27.23 33.95
CA MET A 1 23.16 -25.79 34.03
C MET A 1 22.77 -25.28 32.64
N ASN A 2 21.47 -25.24 32.32
CA ASN A 2 20.97 -24.63 31.09
C ASN A 2 20.87 -23.11 31.28
N ARG A 3 21.70 -22.34 30.57
CA ARG A 3 21.55 -20.89 30.50
C ARG A 3 20.37 -20.58 29.59
N ARG A 4 19.23 -20.17 30.16
CA ARG A 4 18.16 -19.50 29.41
C ARG A 4 18.71 -18.17 28.91
N SER A 5 18.86 -18.03 27.60
CA SER A 5 19.05 -16.74 26.94
C SER A 5 17.84 -15.87 27.25
N ARG A 6 18.10 -14.66 27.75
CA ARG A 6 17.05 -13.66 27.99
C ARG A 6 16.61 -13.09 26.64
N PRO A 7 15.30 -12.86 26.40
CA PRO A 7 14.85 -12.14 25.22
C PRO A 7 15.42 -10.72 25.26
N THR A 8 16.06 -10.30 24.17
CA THR A 8 16.44 -8.90 23.95
C THR A 8 15.18 -8.05 23.78
N PRO A 9 15.15 -6.81 24.28
CA PRO A 9 13.97 -5.96 24.16
C PRO A 9 13.75 -5.58 22.69
N SER A 10 12.56 -5.90 22.17
CA SER A 10 12.14 -5.48 20.84
C SER A 10 12.11 -3.95 20.76
N ARG A 11 12.97 -3.39 19.90
CA ARG A 11 13.11 -1.95 19.72
C ARG A 11 12.10 -1.51 18.67
N PHE A 12 10.93 -1.04 19.11
CA PHE A 12 9.97 -0.39 18.22
C PHE A 12 10.56 0.93 17.72
N MET A 13 10.82 1.02 16.42
CA MET A 13 11.27 2.25 15.76
C MET A 13 10.11 2.81 14.95
N VAL A 14 9.54 3.93 15.42
CA VAL A 14 8.46 4.65 14.73
C VAL A 14 9.07 5.81 13.96
N CYS A 15 9.01 5.77 12.63
CA CYS A 15 9.33 6.91 11.78
C CYS A 15 8.04 7.63 11.41
N ILE A 16 7.78 8.79 12.00
CA ILE A 16 6.63 9.64 11.68
C ILE A 16 6.92 10.33 10.34
N MET A 17 6.03 10.17 9.37
CA MET A 17 6.12 10.86 8.08
C MET A 17 5.46 12.23 8.19
N SER A 18 6.26 13.28 8.33
CA SER A 18 5.77 14.66 8.18
C SER A 18 5.78 15.02 6.70
N GLY A 19 4.60 15.27 6.14
CA GLY A 19 4.44 15.78 4.78
C GLY A 19 4.94 17.23 4.71
N ALA A 20 6.21 17.41 4.35
CA ALA A 20 6.77 18.70 3.99
C ALA A 20 7.37 18.61 2.59
N CYS A 21 6.66 19.17 1.60
CA CYS A 21 7.20 19.43 0.27
C CYS A 21 8.23 20.56 0.38
N THR A 22 9.51 20.23 0.38
CA THR A 22 10.58 21.22 0.14
C THR A 22 11.29 20.90 -1.17
N ALA A 23 11.29 21.89 -2.07
CA ALA A 23 11.84 21.87 -3.42
C ALA A 23 13.30 21.37 -3.49
N PRO A 24 13.73 20.76 -4.61
CA PRO A 24 15.06 20.18 -4.71
C PRO A 24 16.12 21.27 -4.92
N ALA A 25 17.03 21.41 -3.97
CA ALA A 25 18.28 22.12 -4.19
C ALA A 25 19.25 21.20 -4.95
N LEU A 26 19.62 21.64 -6.15
CA LEU A 26 20.66 21.08 -7.00
C LEU A 26 21.97 20.94 -6.21
N PHE A 27 22.50 19.73 -6.06
CA PHE A 27 23.90 19.51 -5.68
C PHE A 27 24.58 18.62 -6.72
N LEU A 28 25.25 19.29 -7.67
CA LEU A 28 26.22 18.71 -8.58
C LEU A 28 27.55 18.55 -7.83
N LEU A 29 28.05 17.33 -7.68
CA LEU A 29 29.48 17.08 -7.50
C LEU A 29 29.92 15.87 -8.33
N LEU A 30 30.73 16.17 -9.35
CA LEU A 30 31.61 15.27 -10.08
C LEU A 30 32.68 14.67 -9.15
N GLY A 31 33.06 13.40 -9.38
CA GLY A 31 34.35 12.88 -8.94
C GLY A 31 34.48 11.35 -8.91
N CYS A 32 35.08 10.78 -9.96
CA CYS A 32 35.76 9.49 -10.20
C CYS A 32 35.93 8.49 -9.01
N SER A 33 35.93 7.15 -9.18
CA SER A 33 36.68 6.34 -10.15
C SER A 33 36.22 4.87 -10.15
N ALA A 34 36.38 4.19 -11.28
CA ALA A 34 36.09 2.76 -11.48
C ALA A 34 36.93 1.81 -10.60
N LEU A 35 36.32 0.70 -10.17
CA LEU A 35 37.01 -0.55 -9.80
C LEU A 35 36.07 -1.75 -10.01
N ALA A 36 36.69 -2.88 -10.34
CA ALA A 36 36.16 -3.97 -11.15
C ALA A 36 35.21 -4.97 -10.45
N LEU A 37 34.37 -5.57 -11.29
CA LEU A 37 33.79 -6.93 -11.26
C LEU A 37 33.96 -7.76 -9.97
N GLY A 38 32.83 -8.03 -9.33
CA GLY A 38 32.59 -9.26 -8.58
C GLY A 38 31.21 -9.78 -8.93
N VAL A 39 31.12 -10.69 -9.91
CA VAL A 39 29.92 -11.51 -10.14
C VAL A 39 29.83 -12.51 -8.97
N GLY A 40 29.25 -12.04 -7.87
CA GLY A 40 28.76 -12.92 -6.83
C GLY A 40 27.43 -13.50 -7.30
N SER A 41 27.46 -14.73 -7.83
CA SER A 41 26.27 -15.58 -7.91
C SER A 41 25.88 -16.01 -6.48
N GLY A 42 25.52 -15.04 -5.65
CA GLY A 42 24.82 -15.28 -4.41
C GLY A 42 23.35 -15.38 -4.76
N SER A 43 22.80 -16.60 -4.75
CA SER A 43 21.38 -16.77 -4.46
C SER A 43 21.06 -15.89 -3.24
N PRO A 44 19.97 -15.10 -3.22
CA PRO A 44 19.60 -14.38 -2.02
C PRO A 44 19.38 -15.44 -0.94
N GLU A 45 20.38 -15.62 -0.08
CA GLU A 45 20.22 -16.39 1.13
C GLU A 45 19.05 -15.76 1.85
N HIS A 46 18.01 -16.56 2.07
CA HIS A 46 16.89 -16.19 2.92
C HIS A 46 17.45 -16.13 4.34
N ARG A 47 18.09 -15.01 4.66
CA ARG A 47 18.36 -14.64 6.05
C ARG A 47 16.99 -14.41 6.65
N ASP A 48 16.61 -15.27 7.58
CA ASP A 48 15.47 -14.98 8.46
C ASP A 48 15.70 -13.59 9.05
N ALA A 49 14.92 -12.62 8.58
CA ALA A 49 15.03 -11.27 9.08
C ALA A 49 14.54 -11.28 10.54
N GLU A 50 15.44 -11.01 11.47
CA GLU A 50 15.14 -11.01 12.91
C GLU A 50 14.10 -9.93 13.28
N TYR A 51 13.93 -8.92 12.41
CA TYR A 51 12.96 -7.85 12.56
C TYR A 51 12.41 -7.42 11.18
N TYR A 52 11.24 -6.79 11.20
CA TYR A 52 10.65 -6.08 10.05
C TYR A 52 10.40 -4.62 10.41
N VAL A 53 10.42 -3.76 9.40
CA VAL A 53 10.07 -2.36 9.44
C VAL A 53 8.66 -2.20 8.87
N ALA A 54 7.78 -1.57 9.66
CA ALA A 54 6.41 -1.29 9.27
C ALA A 54 6.18 0.23 9.15
N ALA A 55 5.19 0.61 8.35
CA ALA A 55 4.66 1.96 8.28
C ALA A 55 3.17 1.98 8.60
N VAL A 56 2.70 3.10 9.12
CA VAL A 56 1.28 3.41 9.28
C VAL A 56 1.07 4.78 8.70
N TYR A 57 0.03 4.93 7.88
CA TYR A 57 -0.33 6.23 7.31
C TYR A 57 -1.63 6.73 7.94
N GLU A 58 -1.63 7.97 8.42
CA GLU A 58 -2.84 8.65 8.85
C GLU A 58 -3.45 9.37 7.63
N HIS A 59 -4.59 8.88 7.17
CA HIS A 59 -5.24 9.40 5.97
C HIS A 59 -6.29 10.46 6.29
N ARG A 60 -6.30 11.52 5.48
CA ARG A 60 -7.41 12.47 5.44
C ARG A 60 -8.31 12.12 4.25
N SER A 61 -9.31 11.28 4.51
CA SER A 61 -10.20 10.77 3.46
C SER A 61 -10.96 11.88 2.74
N VAL A 62 -11.05 11.75 1.42
CA VAL A 62 -12.05 12.43 0.61
C VAL A 62 -13.38 11.72 0.81
N LEU A 63 -14.37 12.45 1.33
CA LEU A 63 -15.66 11.89 1.75
C LEU A 63 -16.79 12.25 0.79
N SER A 64 -17.82 11.41 0.73
CA SER A 64 -19.07 11.76 0.06
C SER A 64 -19.70 12.98 0.72
N PRO A 65 -20.13 14.01 -0.04
CA PRO A 65 -20.84 15.15 0.51
C PRO A 65 -22.15 14.76 1.21
N ASN A 66 -22.78 13.67 0.75
CA ASN A 66 -24.01 13.13 1.33
C ASN A 66 -23.96 11.59 1.31
N PRO A 67 -23.54 10.94 2.42
CA PRO A 67 -23.43 9.48 2.48
C PRO A 67 -24.79 8.75 2.53
N LEU A 68 -25.89 9.48 2.69
CA LEU A 68 -27.25 8.93 2.67
C LEU A 68 -27.87 8.93 1.26
N GLU A 69 -27.28 9.67 0.32
CA GLU A 69 -27.74 9.72 -1.06
C GLU A 69 -27.38 8.44 -1.82
N LEU A 70 -28.27 7.99 -2.71
CA LEU A 70 -27.98 6.89 -3.61
C LEU A 70 -27.04 7.38 -4.72
N SER A 71 -25.81 6.87 -4.73
CA SER A 71 -24.84 7.11 -5.79
C SER A 71 -24.88 6.01 -6.85
N SER A 72 -24.47 6.33 -8.08
CA SER A 72 -24.17 5.30 -9.08
C SER A 72 -22.86 4.59 -8.71
N ARG A 73 -22.68 3.36 -9.20
CA ARG A 73 -21.43 2.59 -9.06
C ARG A 73 -20.22 3.37 -9.62
N GLN A 74 -20.39 4.00 -10.79
CA GLN A 74 -19.35 4.82 -11.41
C GLN A 74 -18.89 5.96 -10.50
N LYS A 75 -19.83 6.71 -9.90
CA LYS A 75 -19.50 7.82 -9.00
C LYS A 75 -18.85 7.34 -7.70
N ALA A 76 -19.25 6.18 -7.20
CA ALA A 76 -18.60 5.55 -6.05
C ALA A 76 -17.14 5.17 -6.35
N LEU A 77 -16.89 4.56 -7.51
CA LEU A 77 -15.54 4.22 -7.98
C LEU A 77 -14.65 5.45 -8.15
N GLU A 78 -15.17 6.54 -8.72
CA GLU A 78 -14.43 7.80 -8.86
C GLU A 78 -14.00 8.38 -7.50
N LEU A 79 -14.87 8.32 -6.49
CA LEU A 79 -14.54 8.78 -5.13
C LEU A 79 -13.50 7.87 -4.47
N MET A 80 -13.68 6.55 -4.58
CA MET A 80 -12.73 5.59 -4.02
C MET A 80 -11.35 5.77 -4.65
N LYS A 81 -11.30 5.95 -5.98
CA LYS A 81 -10.06 6.19 -6.72
C LYS A 81 -9.28 7.41 -6.17
N GLN A 82 -9.95 8.52 -5.88
CA GLN A 82 -9.27 9.71 -5.32
C GLN A 82 -8.53 9.41 -3.99
N ASN A 83 -9.08 8.53 -3.16
CA ASN A 83 -8.40 8.09 -1.94
C ASN A 83 -7.28 7.09 -2.24
N LEU A 84 -7.46 6.22 -3.23
CA LEU A 84 -6.45 5.24 -3.65
C LEU A 84 -5.23 5.89 -4.29
N ASP A 85 -5.39 6.95 -5.09
CA ASP A 85 -4.29 7.73 -5.66
C ASP A 85 -3.34 8.25 -4.54
N VAL A 86 -3.90 8.66 -3.39
CA VAL A 86 -3.11 9.07 -2.23
C VAL A 86 -2.40 7.89 -1.60
N TYR A 87 -3.07 6.74 -1.46
CA TYR A 87 -2.48 5.54 -0.89
C TYR A 87 -1.31 5.02 -1.73
N GLU A 88 -1.43 5.04 -3.06
CA GLU A 88 -0.35 4.67 -3.97
C GLU A 88 0.92 5.50 -3.69
N GLN A 89 0.79 6.82 -3.55
CA GLN A 89 1.90 7.69 -3.19
C GLN A 89 2.55 7.30 -1.85
N GLN A 90 1.76 6.90 -0.86
CA GLN A 90 2.29 6.46 0.44
C GLN A 90 2.95 5.08 0.37
N VAL A 91 2.40 4.15 -0.42
CA VAL A 91 3.02 2.85 -0.69
C VAL A 91 4.39 3.05 -1.32
N MET A 92 4.47 3.89 -2.37
CA MET A 92 5.73 4.21 -3.04
C MET A 92 6.75 4.85 -2.08
N ALA A 93 6.32 5.81 -1.26
CA ALA A 93 7.18 6.46 -0.27
C ALA A 93 7.68 5.49 0.82
N ALA A 94 6.84 4.56 1.27
CA ALA A 94 7.21 3.52 2.24
C ALA A 94 8.17 2.49 1.62
N ALA A 95 7.92 2.05 0.39
CA ALA A 95 8.78 1.13 -0.35
C ALA A 95 10.19 1.71 -0.53
N GLN A 96 10.31 3.00 -0.88
CA GLN A 96 11.59 3.70 -0.97
C GLN A 96 12.38 3.73 0.36
N LYS A 97 11.68 3.58 1.49
CA LYS A 97 12.30 3.52 2.84
C LYS A 97 12.61 2.10 3.30
N GLY A 98 12.43 1.11 2.44
CA GLY A 98 12.64 -0.30 2.78
C GLY A 98 11.66 -0.78 3.85
N VAL A 99 10.42 -0.30 3.83
CA VAL A 99 9.33 -0.80 4.67
C VAL A 99 8.81 -2.12 4.09
N GLN A 100 8.55 -3.13 4.93
CA GLN A 100 8.02 -4.43 4.51
C GLN A 100 6.48 -4.46 4.50
N ILE A 101 5.84 -3.66 5.34
CA ILE A 101 4.38 -3.60 5.46
C ILE A 101 3.93 -2.17 5.79
N ILE A 102 2.90 -1.70 5.08
CA ILE A 102 2.22 -0.45 5.38
C ILE A 102 0.75 -0.73 5.72
N VAL A 103 0.23 -0.02 6.72
CA VAL A 103 -1.16 -0.12 7.17
C VAL A 103 -1.89 1.21 6.94
N PHE A 104 -3.12 1.09 6.44
CA PHE A 104 -4.04 2.20 6.17
C PHE A 104 -5.23 2.18 7.14
N PRO A 105 -5.87 3.33 7.41
CA PRO A 105 -7.00 3.41 8.33
C PRO A 105 -8.25 2.74 7.78
N GLU A 106 -9.11 2.30 8.70
CA GLU A 106 -10.47 1.86 8.43
C GLU A 106 -11.26 2.97 7.72
N ASP A 107 -12.18 2.56 6.83
CA ASP A 107 -13.04 3.47 6.05
C ASP A 107 -12.28 4.53 5.22
N GLY A 108 -10.96 4.39 5.03
CA GLY A 108 -10.17 5.41 4.36
C GLY A 108 -10.41 5.54 2.85
N ILE A 109 -11.01 4.52 2.23
CA ILE A 109 -11.28 4.48 0.78
C ILE A 109 -12.64 5.09 0.43
N HIS A 110 -13.70 4.70 1.16
CA HIS A 110 -15.08 5.11 0.87
C HIS A 110 -15.72 6.02 1.93
N GLY A 111 -15.10 6.16 3.11
CA GLY A 111 -15.65 6.92 4.24
C GLY A 111 -16.70 6.14 5.03
N PHE A 112 -17.46 6.86 5.85
CA PHE A 112 -18.39 6.32 6.85
C PHE A 112 -19.78 6.99 6.74
N ASN A 113 -20.72 6.61 7.61
CA ASN A 113 -22.10 7.13 7.71
C ASN A 113 -23.08 6.73 6.59
N PHE A 114 -22.89 5.56 5.97
CA PHE A 114 -23.82 5.03 4.98
C PHE A 114 -24.99 4.28 5.59
N THR A 115 -26.09 4.19 4.84
CA THR A 115 -27.15 3.20 5.06
C THR A 115 -26.82 1.89 4.34
N ARG A 116 -27.56 0.82 4.65
CA ARG A 116 -27.42 -0.46 3.93
C ARG A 116 -27.62 -0.32 2.42
N THR A 117 -28.41 0.65 1.96
CA THR A 117 -28.68 0.85 0.54
C THR A 117 -27.67 1.81 -0.08
N SER A 118 -27.31 2.89 0.60
CA SER A 118 -26.37 3.88 0.06
C SER A 118 -24.91 3.40 0.03
N ILE A 119 -24.53 2.41 0.85
CA ILE A 119 -23.19 1.80 0.79
C ILE A 119 -23.01 0.88 -0.41
N TYR A 120 -24.09 0.29 -0.94
CA TYR A 120 -24.03 -0.80 -1.91
C TYR A 120 -23.16 -0.50 -3.15
N PRO A 121 -23.18 0.71 -3.74
CA PRO A 121 -22.32 1.06 -4.87
C PRO A 121 -20.80 1.03 -4.57
N PHE A 122 -20.38 1.05 -3.31
CA PHE A 122 -18.99 1.05 -2.87
C PHE A 122 -18.43 -0.35 -2.59
N LEU A 123 -19.27 -1.39 -2.65
CA LEU A 123 -18.90 -2.75 -2.25
C LEU A 123 -18.51 -3.61 -3.45
N ASP A 124 -17.47 -4.41 -3.26
CA ASP A 124 -17.03 -5.44 -4.21
C ASP A 124 -17.21 -6.82 -3.59
N PHE A 125 -17.37 -7.84 -4.42
CA PHE A 125 -17.29 -9.22 -3.95
C PHE A 125 -15.83 -9.62 -3.70
N MET A 126 -15.50 -10.01 -2.47
CA MET A 126 -14.17 -10.50 -2.12
C MET A 126 -14.17 -12.02 -1.87
N PRO A 127 -13.55 -12.84 -2.75
CA PRO A 127 -13.48 -14.28 -2.55
C PRO A 127 -12.60 -14.62 -1.34
N SER A 128 -12.92 -15.73 -0.66
CA SER A 128 -12.12 -16.18 0.49
C SER A 128 -10.70 -16.57 0.04
N PRO A 129 -9.64 -15.98 0.63
CA PRO A 129 -8.25 -16.35 0.31
C PRO A 129 -7.89 -17.81 0.61
N SER A 130 -8.63 -18.46 1.51
CA SER A 130 -8.44 -19.89 1.83
C SER A 130 -8.99 -20.83 0.76
N LEU A 131 -9.93 -20.35 -0.06
CA LEU A 131 -10.61 -21.14 -1.09
C LEU A 131 -10.02 -20.88 -2.47
N VAL A 132 -9.55 -19.66 -2.72
CA VAL A 132 -9.07 -19.23 -4.03
C VAL A 132 -7.72 -18.54 -3.89
N LYS A 133 -6.71 -19.07 -4.59
CA LYS A 133 -5.47 -18.35 -4.87
C LYS A 133 -5.68 -17.52 -6.13
N TRP A 134 -5.69 -16.21 -5.97
CA TRP A 134 -5.95 -15.25 -7.04
C TRP A 134 -5.01 -14.05 -6.86
N ASN A 135 -4.32 -13.67 -7.93
CA ASN A 135 -3.58 -12.42 -8.00
C ASN A 135 -4.34 -11.47 -8.94
N PRO A 136 -5.00 -10.44 -8.40
CA PRO A 136 -5.84 -9.58 -9.23
C PRO A 136 -5.04 -8.70 -10.17
N CYS A 137 -3.72 -8.53 -9.95
CA CYS A 137 -2.85 -7.92 -10.94
C CYS A 137 -2.75 -8.74 -12.24
N LEU A 138 -2.64 -10.06 -12.07
CA LEU A 138 -2.30 -10.99 -13.16
C LEU A 138 -3.54 -11.57 -13.83
N GLU A 139 -4.65 -11.63 -13.09
CA GLU A 139 -5.91 -12.22 -13.55
C GLU A 139 -7.09 -11.25 -13.33
N PRO A 140 -7.09 -10.06 -13.96
CA PRO A 140 -8.03 -8.99 -13.66
C PRO A 140 -9.46 -9.16 -14.21
N PHE A 141 -9.77 -10.33 -14.76
CA PHE A 141 -11.12 -10.64 -15.25
C PHE A 141 -11.60 -11.98 -14.71
N ARG A 142 -10.96 -12.50 -13.65
CA ARG A 142 -11.32 -13.78 -13.06
C ARG A 142 -12.65 -13.70 -12.30
N PHE A 143 -12.94 -12.54 -11.71
CA PHE A 143 -14.19 -12.25 -11.02
C PHE A 143 -14.75 -10.92 -11.54
N ASN A 144 -16.08 -10.86 -11.68
CA ASN A 144 -16.78 -9.63 -12.02
C ASN A 144 -16.90 -8.72 -10.80
N ASP A 145 -17.22 -7.45 -11.02
CA ASP A 145 -17.53 -6.47 -9.96
C ASP A 145 -16.41 -6.33 -8.91
N THR A 146 -15.16 -6.23 -9.40
CA THR A 146 -13.92 -6.13 -8.61
C THR A 146 -13.11 -4.88 -8.95
N GLU A 147 -13.77 -3.84 -9.49
CA GLU A 147 -13.12 -2.62 -9.99
C GLU A 147 -12.42 -1.82 -8.90
N ALA A 148 -12.94 -1.80 -7.67
CA ALA A 148 -12.25 -1.15 -6.56
C ALA A 148 -10.96 -1.91 -6.19
N TYR A 149 -11.00 -3.25 -6.32
CA TYR A 149 -9.83 -4.10 -6.12
C TYR A 149 -8.76 -3.87 -7.20
N TYR A 150 -9.16 -3.69 -8.46
CA TYR A 150 -8.23 -3.34 -9.53
C TYR A 150 -7.62 -1.97 -9.34
N SER A 151 -8.42 -0.96 -9.00
CA SER A 151 -7.90 0.39 -8.78
C SER A 151 -6.88 0.45 -7.64
N PHE A 152 -7.00 -0.40 -6.61
CA PHE A 152 -6.02 -0.43 -5.52
C PHE A 152 -4.67 -1.08 -5.92
N ILE A 153 -4.67 -1.89 -6.97
CA ILE A 153 -3.59 -2.86 -7.21
C ILE A 153 -2.93 -2.68 -8.59
N LEU A 154 -3.55 -1.96 -9.53
CA LEU A 154 -3.18 -2.01 -10.95
C LEU A 154 -3.06 -0.66 -11.68
N GLU A 155 -2.67 0.43 -11.02
CA GLU A 155 -2.44 1.64 -11.81
C GLU A 155 -1.22 1.59 -12.75
N ASP A 156 -0.36 0.56 -12.62
CA ASP A 156 0.78 0.32 -13.51
C ASP A 156 0.58 -0.75 -14.61
N SER A 157 -0.62 -1.29 -14.85
CA SER A 157 -0.78 -2.42 -15.80
C SER A 157 -1.86 -2.30 -16.89
N LEU A 158 -2.37 -1.11 -17.20
CA LEU A 158 -3.13 -0.93 -18.45
C LEU A 158 -2.18 -0.48 -19.56
N PRO A 159 -1.82 -1.36 -20.52
CA PRO A 159 -1.12 -0.91 -21.71
C PRO A 159 -2.06 -0.02 -22.54
N ASN A 160 -1.52 1.12 -22.98
CA ASN A 160 -2.08 1.94 -24.05
C ASN A 160 -2.08 1.16 -25.37
#